data_AF-S9UQI6-F1
#
_entry.id   AF-S9UQI6-F1
#
_cell.length_a   1.000
_cell.length_b   1.000
_cell.length_c   1.000
_cell.angle_alpha   90.00
_cell.angle_beta   90.00
_cell.angle_gamma   90.00
#
_symmetry.space_group_name_H-M   'P 1'
#
loop_
_entity.id
_entity.type
_entity.pdbx_description
1 polymer ?
#
loop_
_entity_poly.entity_id
_entity_poly.type
_entity_poly.pdbx_seq_one_letter_code
_entity_poly.pdbx_strand_id
1 'polypeptide(L)'
;MRRMGRLAGTGFYIPPEWYNHFRMFPPMQNHFQQEQTLNPQNELDPTQDDRSGQLAAERLALRDELAHKSRLVASEGMRYYNIFWVRKPLDRMEKEYYDLKRRGIAHDVAIRKVLQGFYEALARKKRLSAIQAEEAKLSGKYITMREATVVMGVLTQIQREQLTPHQVALFAKEQRQTVQAGDGLRTEVRSAATTTTAVKDGAAAAAANTVSADSLADFLADAEDGVPAAQTTYTVKVEDAPYDSVAGLKEVATDGTGDASWYAGASPMFDVEPPAASAPTSSAPARGQSGAGRSQSAPASSHRSSQPPRRGVGAAAVATRGEGIETDRAASSSSS
;
A
#
# COMPACT_ATOMS: atom_id res chain seq x y z
N MET A 1 52.00 4.12 -30.73
CA MET A 1 52.22 5.50 -31.24
C MET A 1 53.50 5.67 -32.06
N ARG A 2 54.71 5.54 -31.50
CA ARG A 2 55.98 5.84 -32.21
C ARG A 2 56.17 5.08 -33.54
N ARG A 3 55.88 3.77 -33.58
CA ARG A 3 55.99 2.95 -34.81
C ARG A 3 55.01 3.39 -35.90
N MET A 4 53.75 3.62 -35.52
CA MET A 4 52.70 4.07 -36.45
C MET A 4 52.96 5.48 -36.98
N GLY A 5 53.51 6.38 -36.15
CA GLY A 5 53.86 7.72 -36.61
C GLY A 5 55.00 7.75 -37.63
N ARG A 6 55.97 6.84 -37.50
CA ARG A 6 57.00 6.65 -38.54
C ARG A 6 56.40 6.12 -39.84
N LEU A 7 55.41 5.22 -39.76
CA LEU A 7 54.76 4.61 -40.93
C LEU A 7 53.85 5.60 -41.67
N ALA A 8 52.95 6.27 -40.95
CA ALA A 8 52.07 7.31 -41.51
C ALA A 8 52.86 8.52 -42.03
N GLY A 9 54.00 8.84 -41.40
CA GLY A 9 54.90 9.91 -41.83
C GLY A 9 55.62 9.66 -43.16
N THR A 10 55.59 8.43 -43.70
CA THR A 10 56.14 8.12 -45.02
C THR A 10 55.27 8.64 -46.17
N GLY A 11 54.01 8.98 -45.92
CA GLY A 11 53.04 9.39 -46.96
C GLY A 11 52.47 8.25 -47.81
N PHE A 12 53.01 7.03 -47.70
CA PHE A 12 52.58 5.85 -48.46
C PHE A 12 51.65 4.92 -47.69
N TYR A 13 51.35 5.23 -46.43
CA TYR A 13 50.47 4.45 -45.58
C TYR A 13 49.36 5.35 -45.01
N ILE A 14 48.11 4.99 -45.29
CA ILE A 14 46.94 5.70 -44.76
C ILE A 14 46.85 5.40 -43.25
N PRO A 15 46.97 6.39 -42.37
CA PRO A 15 46.91 6.16 -40.94
C PRO A 15 45.52 5.65 -40.53
N PRO A 16 45.44 4.65 -39.65
CA PRO A 16 44.16 4.20 -39.10
C PRO A 16 43.57 5.25 -38.15
N GLU A 17 42.25 5.23 -37.98
CA GLU A 17 41.52 6.24 -37.20
C GLU A 17 42.00 6.37 -35.75
N TRP A 18 42.35 5.26 -35.09
CA TRP A 18 42.88 5.31 -33.72
C TRP A 18 44.20 6.12 -33.65
N TYR A 19 45.03 6.09 -34.70
CA TYR A 19 46.29 6.83 -34.69
C TYR A 19 46.06 8.35 -34.77
N ASN A 20 45.08 8.78 -35.58
CA ASN A 20 44.68 10.18 -35.65
C ASN A 20 44.09 10.65 -34.31
N HIS A 21 43.28 9.83 -33.66
CA HIS A 21 42.72 10.12 -32.33
C HIS A 21 43.80 10.24 -31.25
N PHE A 22 44.69 9.25 -31.12
CA PHE A 22 45.76 9.27 -30.12
C PHE A 22 46.89 10.26 -30.45
N ARG A 23 46.96 10.79 -31.67
CA ARG A 23 47.87 11.89 -32.02
C ARG A 23 47.44 13.20 -31.36
N MET A 24 46.11 13.43 -31.26
CA MET A 24 45.55 14.59 -30.57
C MET A 24 45.50 14.38 -29.05
N PHE A 25 45.20 13.15 -28.62
CA PHE A 25 45.17 12.74 -27.20
C PHE A 25 46.27 11.71 -26.92
N PRO A 26 47.53 12.14 -26.68
CA PRO A 26 48.61 11.21 -26.39
C PRO A 26 48.33 10.43 -25.10
N PRO A 27 48.74 9.14 -25.03
CA PRO A 27 48.57 8.34 -23.83
C PRO A 27 49.44 8.88 -22.67
N MET A 28 49.08 8.50 -21.44
CA MET A 28 49.79 8.90 -20.23
C MET A 28 51.25 8.43 -20.22
N GLN A 29 52.15 9.30 -19.77
CA GLN A 29 53.61 9.09 -19.89
C GLN A 29 54.23 8.35 -18.70
N ASN A 30 53.66 8.50 -17.50
CA ASN A 30 54.22 7.98 -16.25
C ASN A 30 53.69 6.59 -15.87
N HIS A 31 53.02 5.90 -16.80
CA HIS A 31 52.53 4.54 -16.58
C HIS A 31 53.63 3.53 -16.95
N PHE A 32 54.45 3.16 -15.98
CA PHE A 32 55.44 2.10 -16.13
C PHE A 32 54.82 0.74 -15.79
N GLN A 33 55.32 -0.32 -16.41
CA GLN A 33 54.91 -1.67 -16.04
C GLN A 33 55.57 -2.06 -14.70
N GLN A 34 54.89 -2.91 -13.93
CA GLN A 34 55.46 -3.47 -12.69
C GLN A 34 56.80 -4.18 -12.96
N GLU A 35 56.95 -4.80 -14.12
CA GLU A 35 58.17 -5.46 -14.59
C GLU A 35 59.38 -4.51 -14.71
N GLN A 36 59.15 -3.22 -14.96
CA GLN A 36 60.22 -2.22 -15.11
C GLN A 36 60.61 -1.56 -13.79
N THR A 37 59.66 -1.41 -12.86
CA THR A 37 59.88 -0.69 -11.59
C THR A 37 60.07 -1.63 -10.40
N LEU A 38 59.76 -2.93 -10.55
CA LEU A 38 59.87 -4.00 -9.53
C LEU A 38 59.27 -3.63 -8.17
N ASN A 39 58.35 -2.66 -8.13
CA ASN A 39 57.71 -2.20 -6.93
C ASN A 39 56.22 -2.59 -6.95
N PRO A 40 55.81 -3.63 -6.20
CA PRO A 40 54.41 -4.05 -6.15
C PRO A 40 53.49 -3.03 -5.47
N GLN A 41 54.03 -2.03 -4.77
CA GLN A 41 53.25 -0.99 -4.09
C GLN A 41 53.01 0.25 -4.96
N ASN A 42 53.69 0.33 -6.11
CA ASN A 42 53.62 1.47 -7.03
C ASN A 42 52.40 1.36 -7.93
N GLU A 43 51.41 2.22 -7.70
CA GLU A 43 50.19 2.29 -8.51
C GLU A 43 50.44 3.19 -9.71
N LEU A 44 50.87 2.55 -10.79
CA LEU A 44 51.29 3.22 -12.02
C LEU A 44 50.12 3.52 -12.95
N ASP A 45 48.97 2.85 -12.80
CA ASP A 45 47.76 3.06 -13.59
C ASP A 45 46.71 3.84 -12.77
N PRO A 46 46.41 5.11 -13.10
CA PRO A 46 45.36 5.85 -12.42
C PRO A 46 43.95 5.30 -12.72
N THR A 47 43.80 4.43 -13.72
CA THR A 47 42.53 3.81 -14.08
C THR A 47 42.21 2.58 -13.22
N GLN A 48 43.24 1.87 -12.76
CA GLN A 48 43.14 0.65 -11.97
C GLN A 48 43.47 0.91 -10.49
N ASP A 49 43.58 2.19 -10.10
CA ASP A 49 43.90 2.57 -8.74
C ASP A 49 42.68 2.41 -7.81
N ASP A 50 42.66 1.27 -7.12
CA ASP A 50 41.66 0.93 -6.11
C ASP A 50 41.86 1.70 -4.77
N ARG A 51 42.98 2.42 -4.57
CA ARG A 51 43.23 3.19 -3.33
C ARG A 51 42.46 4.49 -3.24
N SER A 52 42.08 5.05 -4.38
CA SER A 52 41.28 6.29 -4.46
C SER A 52 39.95 6.21 -3.69
N GLY A 53 39.43 5.00 -3.43
CA GLY A 53 38.24 4.73 -2.63
C GLY A 53 38.48 4.23 -1.20
N GLN A 54 39.73 4.06 -0.77
CA GLN A 54 40.04 3.49 0.54
C GLN A 54 39.77 4.51 1.65
N LEU A 55 38.84 4.15 2.53
CA LEU A 55 38.54 4.91 3.74
C LEU A 55 39.72 4.78 4.72
N ALA A 56 40.08 5.88 5.38
CA ALA A 56 41.06 5.85 6.46
C ALA A 56 40.67 4.80 7.52
N ALA A 57 41.66 4.13 8.12
CA ALA A 57 41.43 3.01 9.04
C ALA A 57 40.50 3.37 10.20
N GLU A 58 40.62 4.59 10.75
CA GLU A 58 39.75 5.10 11.82
C GLU A 58 38.29 5.23 11.37
N ARG A 59 38.07 5.72 10.14
CA ARG A 59 36.73 5.86 9.55
C ARG A 59 36.14 4.49 9.25
N LEU A 60 36.96 3.55 8.80
CA LEU A 60 36.55 2.19 8.53
C LEU A 60 36.12 1.51 9.83
N ALA A 61 36.92 1.62 10.90
CA ALA A 61 36.58 1.08 12.22
C ALA A 61 35.28 1.70 12.79
N LEU A 62 35.12 3.03 12.68
CA LEU A 62 33.89 3.71 13.10
C LEU A 62 32.65 3.22 12.34
N ARG A 63 32.75 3.11 11.00
CA ARG A 63 31.65 2.65 10.16
C ARG A 63 31.32 1.20 10.44
N ASP A 64 32.34 0.36 10.64
CA ASP A 64 32.18 -1.05 11.00
C ASP A 64 31.49 -1.19 12.36
N GLU A 65 31.89 -0.40 13.36
CA GLU A 65 31.25 -0.42 14.67
C GLU A 65 29.79 0.04 14.64
N LEU A 66 29.49 1.12 13.89
CA LEU A 66 28.10 1.59 13.69
C LEU A 66 27.25 0.56 12.93
N ALA A 67 27.84 -0.08 11.91
CA ALA A 67 27.18 -1.12 11.13
C ALA A 67 26.91 -2.38 11.97
N HIS A 68 27.88 -2.78 12.80
CA HIS A 68 27.76 -3.93 13.69
C HIS A 68 26.68 -3.70 14.76
N LYS A 69 26.65 -2.51 15.36
CA LYS A 69 25.61 -2.13 16.34
C LYS A 69 24.23 -1.97 15.72
N SER A 70 24.13 -1.69 14.42
CA SER A 70 22.86 -1.50 13.73
C SER A 70 22.89 -1.95 12.28
N ARG A 71 22.54 -3.22 12.04
CA ARG A 71 22.43 -3.78 10.67
C ARG A 71 21.49 -2.98 9.76
N LEU A 72 20.43 -2.38 10.33
CA LEU A 72 19.50 -1.55 9.56
C LEU A 72 20.21 -0.35 8.92
N VAL A 73 21.05 0.35 9.68
CA VAL A 73 21.85 1.47 9.19
C VAL A 73 22.77 1.02 8.06
N ALA A 74 23.41 -0.14 8.21
CA ALA A 74 24.29 -0.74 7.20
C ALA A 74 23.56 -1.09 5.90
N SER A 75 22.35 -1.63 6.00
CA SER A 75 21.55 -2.03 4.84
C SER A 75 20.84 -0.87 4.14
N GLU A 76 20.64 0.25 4.85
CA GLU A 76 19.88 1.38 4.32
C GLU A 76 20.72 2.16 3.29
N GLY A 77 20.23 2.21 2.05
CA GLY A 77 20.91 2.83 0.90
C GLY A 77 21.71 1.86 0.01
N MET A 78 21.93 0.61 0.45
CA MET A 78 22.65 -0.40 -0.35
C MET A 78 22.01 -1.80 -0.29
N ARG A 79 20.71 -1.91 0.02
CA ARG A 79 20.05 -3.20 0.31
C ARG A 79 20.09 -4.22 -0.85
N TYR A 80 20.03 -3.73 -2.10
CA TYR A 80 20.03 -4.59 -3.30
C TYR A 80 21.16 -4.20 -4.26
N TYR A 81 21.28 -2.91 -4.55
CA TYR A 81 22.39 -2.31 -5.26
C TYR A 81 22.82 -1.04 -4.52
N ASN A 82 24.04 -0.59 -4.78
CA ASN A 82 24.54 0.65 -4.21
C ASN A 82 23.86 1.86 -4.88
N ILE A 83 22.94 2.51 -4.18
CA ILE A 83 22.29 3.73 -4.65
C ILE A 83 23.16 4.92 -4.22
N PHE A 84 24.06 5.36 -5.11
CA PHE A 84 25.09 6.34 -4.78
C PHE A 84 24.58 7.79 -4.70
N TRP A 85 23.46 8.13 -5.36
CA TRP A 85 22.90 9.49 -5.34
C TRP A 85 22.03 9.78 -4.11
N VAL A 86 21.78 8.79 -3.26
CA VAL A 86 21.01 8.96 -2.02
C VAL A 86 21.97 9.10 -0.85
N ARG A 87 21.70 10.06 0.04
CA ARG A 87 22.46 10.20 1.30
C ARG A 87 22.23 8.99 2.18
N LYS A 88 23.29 8.24 2.48
CA LYS A 88 23.21 7.05 3.33
C LYS A 88 23.11 7.45 4.81
N PRO A 89 22.35 6.73 5.64
CA PRO A 89 22.30 7.00 7.08
C PRO A 89 23.67 6.88 7.75
N LEU A 90 24.53 5.97 7.27
CA LEU A 90 25.92 5.86 7.72
C LEU A 90 26.70 7.17 7.58
N ASP A 91 26.59 7.85 6.43
CA ASP A 91 27.31 9.11 6.18
C ASP A 91 26.78 10.23 7.09
N ARG A 92 25.46 10.24 7.33
CA ARG A 92 24.83 11.20 8.25
C ARG A 92 25.26 10.96 9.70
N MET A 93 25.24 9.71 10.14
CA MET A 93 25.63 9.31 11.49
C MET A 93 27.11 9.56 11.74
N GLU A 94 27.97 9.32 10.75
CA GLU A 94 29.40 9.65 10.82
C GLU A 94 29.62 11.15 10.98
N LYS A 95 28.88 11.98 10.22
CA LYS A 95 28.92 13.44 10.39
C LYS A 95 28.50 13.86 11.80
N GLU A 96 27.36 13.36 12.29
CA GLU A 96 26.86 13.66 13.63
C GLU A 96 27.83 13.18 14.73
N TYR A 97 28.48 12.03 14.53
CA TYR A 97 29.53 11.52 15.42
C TYR A 97 30.72 12.49 15.49
N TYR A 98 31.23 12.96 14.35
CA TYR A 98 32.33 13.94 14.35
C TYR A 98 31.92 15.28 14.96
N ASP A 99 30.67 15.71 14.77
CA ASP A 99 30.15 16.92 15.42
C ASP A 99 30.11 16.75 16.96
N LEU A 100 29.79 15.57 17.47
CA LEU A 100 29.86 15.26 18.91
C LEU A 100 31.31 15.15 19.41
N LYS A 101 32.22 14.61 18.59
CA LYS A 101 33.65 14.55 18.91
C LYS A 101 34.29 15.94 18.98
N ARG A 102 33.94 16.85 18.09
CA ARG A 102 34.37 18.26 18.14
C ARG A 102 33.92 18.95 19.43
N ARG A 103 32.82 18.50 20.03
CA ARG A 103 32.31 18.99 21.33
C ARG A 103 32.94 18.30 22.54
N GLY A 104 33.94 17.43 22.35
CA GLY A 104 34.65 16.76 23.43
C GLY A 104 33.93 15.56 24.04
N ILE A 105 32.91 15.01 23.38
CA ILE A 105 32.14 13.87 23.91
C ILE A 105 32.95 12.56 23.76
N ALA A 106 32.92 11.72 24.80
CA ALA A 106 33.55 10.39 24.78
C ALA A 106 33.00 9.50 23.66
N HIS A 107 33.83 8.59 23.14
CA HIS A 107 33.53 7.78 21.95
C HIS A 107 32.24 6.97 22.09
N ASP A 108 32.13 6.18 23.16
CA ASP A 108 30.98 5.31 23.40
C ASP A 108 29.68 6.07 23.65
N VAL A 109 29.78 7.27 24.24
CA VAL A 109 28.63 8.15 24.48
C VAL A 109 28.16 8.77 23.17
N ALA A 110 29.10 9.19 22.31
CA ALA A 110 28.79 9.73 21.00
C ALA A 110 28.09 8.69 20.12
N ILE A 111 28.61 7.46 20.06
CA ILE A 111 28.01 6.38 19.27
C ILE A 111 26.59 6.07 19.75
N ARG A 112 26.38 5.93 21.07
CA ARG A 112 25.05 5.68 21.63
C ARG A 112 24.06 6.80 21.28
N LYS A 113 24.48 8.06 21.39
CA LYS A 113 23.64 9.22 21.08
C LYS A 113 23.24 9.28 19.60
N VAL A 114 24.17 8.99 18.70
CA VAL A 114 23.90 8.94 17.26
C VAL A 114 22.94 7.80 16.90
N LEU A 115 23.16 6.60 17.46
CA LEU A 115 22.26 5.47 17.28
C LEU A 115 20.86 5.74 17.86
N GLN A 116 20.78 6.36 19.03
CA GLN A 116 19.51 6.75 19.62
C GLN A 116 18.73 7.69 18.70
N GLY A 117 19.37 8.74 18.15
CA GLY A 117 18.73 9.64 17.19
C GLY A 117 18.22 8.93 15.94
N PHE A 118 18.96 7.93 15.45
CA PHE A 118 18.53 7.08 14.33
C PHE A 118 17.27 6.26 14.70
N TYR A 119 17.27 5.59 15.85
CA TYR A 119 16.12 4.78 16.29
C TYR A 119 14.88 5.62 16.60
N GLU A 120 15.04 6.82 17.16
CA GLU A 120 13.93 7.76 17.37
C GLU A 120 13.31 8.22 16.04
N ALA A 121 14.15 8.52 15.04
CA ALA A 121 13.67 8.83 13.69
C ALA A 121 12.94 7.64 13.05
N LEU A 122 13.48 6.42 13.21
CA LEU A 122 12.85 5.20 12.72
C LEU A 122 11.53 4.91 13.44
N ALA A 123 11.46 5.11 14.75
CA ALA A 123 10.26 4.93 15.55
C ALA A 123 9.15 5.90 15.11
N ARG A 124 9.50 7.17 14.83
CA ARG A 124 8.56 8.14 14.26
C ARG A 124 8.03 7.69 12.90
N LYS A 125 8.90 7.23 11.99
CA LYS A 125 8.48 6.69 10.69
C LYS A 125 7.53 5.50 10.84
N LYS A 126 7.86 4.55 11.73
CA LYS A 126 7.00 3.39 12.01
C LYS A 126 5.65 3.79 12.60
N ARG A 127 5.63 4.74 13.54
CA ARG A 127 4.39 5.23 14.14
C ARG A 127 3.49 5.91 13.10
N LEU A 128 4.06 6.75 12.24
CA LEU A 128 3.31 7.35 11.13
C LEU A 128 2.76 6.28 10.19
N SER A 129 3.55 5.26 9.85
CA SER A 129 3.04 4.16 9.03
C SER A 129 1.95 3.35 9.73
N ALA A 130 1.98 3.24 11.06
CA ALA A 130 0.95 2.55 11.82
C ALA A 130 -0.37 3.34 11.84
N ILE A 131 -0.30 4.66 12.02
CA ILE A 131 -1.47 5.56 11.94
C ILE A 131 -2.09 5.48 10.54
N GLN A 132 -1.27 5.63 9.50
CA GLN A 132 -1.73 5.49 8.12
C GLN A 132 -2.28 4.10 7.82
N ALA A 133 -1.70 3.04 8.40
CA ALA A 133 -2.21 1.69 8.25
C ALA A 133 -3.55 1.50 8.96
N GLU A 134 -3.78 2.15 10.11
CA GLU A 134 -5.08 2.13 10.79
C GLU A 134 -6.16 2.84 9.96
N GLU A 135 -5.87 4.04 9.46
CA GLU A 135 -6.76 4.78 8.54
C GLU A 135 -7.04 3.96 7.27
N ALA A 136 -6.01 3.32 6.71
CA ALA A 136 -6.13 2.47 5.54
C ALA A 136 -7.00 1.23 5.80
N LYS A 137 -6.91 0.61 6.97
CA LYS A 137 -7.79 -0.50 7.37
C LYS A 137 -9.24 -0.05 7.48
N LEU A 138 -9.48 1.08 8.17
CA LEU A 138 -10.82 1.65 8.34
C LEU A 138 -11.44 2.09 7.00
N SER A 139 -10.63 2.41 5.99
CA SER A 139 -11.12 2.71 4.64
C SER A 139 -11.75 1.51 3.92
N GLY A 140 -11.56 0.28 4.42
CA GLY A 140 -12.11 -0.96 3.87
C GLY A 140 -11.47 -1.43 2.56
N LYS A 141 -10.45 -0.73 2.03
CA LYS A 141 -9.79 -1.05 0.75
C LYS A 141 -8.48 -1.82 0.92
N TYR A 142 -7.82 -1.65 2.06
CA TYR A 142 -6.52 -2.24 2.34
C TYR A 142 -6.67 -3.43 3.27
N ILE A 143 -5.88 -4.46 3.00
CA ILE A 143 -5.99 -5.76 3.66
C ILE A 143 -4.76 -5.98 4.55
N THR A 144 -5.01 -6.50 5.74
CA THR A 144 -4.01 -6.96 6.70
C THR A 144 -3.79 -8.46 6.60
N MET A 145 -2.85 -8.99 7.38
CA MET A 145 -2.62 -10.44 7.43
C MET A 145 -3.87 -11.23 7.85
N ARG A 146 -4.75 -10.67 8.68
CA ARG A 146 -5.99 -11.35 9.09
C ARG A 146 -6.90 -11.61 7.88
N GLU A 147 -7.23 -10.58 7.09
CA GLU A 147 -8.07 -10.83 5.90
C GLU A 147 -7.29 -11.54 4.78
N ALA A 148 -5.96 -11.38 4.70
CA ALA A 148 -5.14 -12.12 3.75
C ALA A 148 -5.18 -13.65 3.98
N THR A 149 -5.29 -14.12 5.24
CA THR A 149 -5.49 -15.55 5.51
C THR A 149 -6.81 -16.06 4.95
N VAL A 150 -7.87 -15.23 4.91
CA VAL A 150 -9.14 -15.59 4.27
C VAL A 150 -8.97 -15.71 2.77
N VAL A 151 -8.27 -14.76 2.11
CA VAL A 151 -7.97 -14.84 0.67
C VAL A 151 -7.17 -16.10 0.34
N MET A 152 -6.12 -16.39 1.12
CA MET A 152 -5.35 -17.62 0.97
C MET A 152 -6.19 -18.86 1.21
N GLY A 153 -7.07 -18.86 2.22
CA GLY A 153 -8.02 -19.93 2.48
C GLY A 153 -8.90 -20.23 1.27
N VAL A 154 -9.51 -19.20 0.67
CA VAL A 154 -10.32 -19.33 -0.54
C VAL A 154 -9.51 -19.89 -1.71
N LEU A 155 -8.29 -19.38 -1.95
CA LEU A 155 -7.41 -19.89 -3.00
C LEU A 155 -7.05 -21.37 -2.77
N THR A 156 -6.74 -21.75 -1.53
CA THR A 156 -6.43 -23.15 -1.19
C THR A 156 -7.64 -24.06 -1.35
N GLN A 157 -8.85 -23.59 -1.03
CA GLN A 157 -10.07 -24.36 -1.21
C GLN A 157 -10.36 -24.60 -2.70
N ILE A 158 -10.27 -23.55 -3.53
CA ILE A 158 -10.43 -23.66 -4.98
C ILE A 158 -9.39 -24.62 -5.58
N GLN A 159 -8.13 -24.53 -5.14
CA GLN A 159 -7.08 -25.41 -5.62
C GLN A 159 -7.28 -26.87 -5.19
N ARG A 160 -7.70 -27.10 -3.95
CA ARG A 160 -7.84 -28.44 -3.37
C ARG A 160 -9.06 -29.18 -3.91
N GLU A 161 -10.16 -28.47 -4.11
CA GLU A 161 -11.44 -29.03 -4.59
C GLU A 161 -11.57 -28.97 -6.12
N GLN A 162 -10.65 -28.29 -6.82
CA GLN A 162 -10.68 -28.07 -8.28
C GLN A 162 -12.06 -27.60 -8.76
N LEU A 163 -12.63 -26.63 -8.05
CA LEU A 163 -14.00 -26.16 -8.25
C LEU A 163 -14.19 -25.65 -9.68
N THR A 164 -15.30 -26.04 -10.30
CA THR A 164 -15.71 -25.49 -11.60
C THR A 164 -16.07 -24.01 -11.47
N PRO A 165 -15.95 -23.21 -12.55
CA PRO A 165 -16.29 -21.78 -12.50
C PRO A 165 -17.71 -21.49 -12.00
N HIS A 166 -18.67 -22.39 -12.29
CA HIS A 166 -20.04 -22.27 -11.80
C HIS A 166 -20.13 -22.47 -10.27
N GLN A 167 -19.44 -23.46 -9.72
CA GLN A 167 -19.37 -23.68 -8.28
C GLN A 167 -18.65 -22.52 -7.56
N VAL A 168 -17.61 -21.93 -8.17
CA VAL A 168 -16.96 -20.73 -7.65
C VAL A 168 -17.93 -19.54 -7.61
N ALA A 169 -18.79 -19.37 -8.62
CA ALA A 169 -19.80 -18.32 -8.64
C ALA A 169 -20.87 -18.50 -7.55
N LEU A 170 -21.31 -19.75 -7.31
CA LEU A 170 -22.23 -20.07 -6.20
C LEU A 170 -21.57 -19.80 -4.84
N PHE A 171 -20.35 -20.28 -4.65
CA PHE A 171 -19.56 -20.02 -3.45
C PHE A 171 -19.39 -18.52 -3.20
N ALA A 172 -19.04 -17.73 -4.23
CA ALA A 172 -18.92 -16.29 -4.12
C ALA A 172 -20.24 -15.60 -3.73
N LYS A 173 -21.39 -16.10 -4.21
CA LYS A 173 -22.71 -15.58 -3.84
C LYS A 173 -23.05 -15.89 -2.38
N GLU A 174 -22.79 -17.12 -1.92
CA GLU A 174 -23.00 -17.53 -0.53
C GLU A 174 -22.09 -16.75 0.43
N GLN A 175 -20.81 -16.59 0.09
CA GLN A 175 -19.86 -15.78 0.87
C GLN A 175 -20.27 -14.30 0.90
N ARG A 176 -20.80 -13.77 -0.21
CA ARG A 176 -21.32 -12.39 -0.21
C ARG A 176 -22.54 -12.24 0.69
N GLN A 177 -23.44 -13.23 0.72
CA GLN A 177 -24.62 -13.20 1.57
C GLN A 177 -24.23 -13.29 3.06
N THR A 178 -23.31 -14.16 3.42
CA THR A 178 -22.80 -14.27 4.80
C THR A 178 -22.08 -13.00 5.24
N VAL A 179 -21.28 -12.36 4.39
CA VAL A 179 -20.62 -11.09 4.73
C VAL A 179 -21.62 -9.93 4.88
N GLN A 180 -22.69 -9.87 4.08
CA GLN A 180 -23.64 -8.76 4.11
C GLN A 180 -24.72 -8.88 5.18
N ALA A 181 -25.29 -10.08 5.33
CA ALA A 181 -26.47 -10.34 6.14
C ALA A 181 -26.20 -11.34 7.29
N GLY A 182 -24.97 -11.83 7.43
CA GLY A 182 -24.61 -12.73 8.51
C GLY A 182 -24.80 -12.07 9.87
N ASP A 183 -25.50 -12.78 10.75
CA ASP A 183 -25.75 -12.34 12.12
C ASP A 183 -24.50 -12.58 12.98
N GLY A 184 -24.30 -11.72 13.98
CA GLY A 184 -23.19 -11.81 14.92
C GLY A 184 -23.28 -13.01 15.86
N LEU A 185 -24.45 -13.65 15.96
CA LEU A 185 -24.66 -14.86 16.75
C LEU A 185 -25.01 -16.06 15.86
N ARG A 186 -24.50 -17.23 16.24
CA ARG A 186 -24.78 -18.52 15.63
C ARG A 186 -25.49 -19.42 16.64
N THR A 187 -26.69 -19.88 16.26
CA THR A 187 -27.44 -20.87 17.05
C THR A 187 -27.24 -22.26 16.47
N GLU A 188 -26.68 -23.19 17.26
CA GLU A 188 -26.64 -24.61 16.93
C GLU A 188 -27.74 -25.33 17.72
N VAL A 189 -28.73 -25.89 17.02
CA VAL A 189 -29.78 -26.70 17.63
C VAL A 189 -29.40 -28.17 17.46
N ARG A 190 -29.15 -28.85 18.58
CA ARG A 190 -28.98 -30.31 18.60
C ARG A 190 -30.23 -30.94 19.16
N SER A 191 -30.86 -31.84 18.41
CA SER A 191 -31.89 -32.73 18.95
C SER A 191 -31.21 -33.79 19.82
N ALA A 192 -31.63 -33.91 21.07
CA ALA A 192 -31.28 -35.09 21.86
C ALA A 192 -32.11 -36.24 21.31
N ALA A 193 -31.44 -37.24 20.71
CA ALA A 193 -32.11 -38.48 20.34
C ALA A 193 -32.75 -39.09 21.59
N THR A 194 -34.06 -39.26 21.55
CA THR A 194 -34.85 -39.88 22.61
C THR A 194 -34.25 -41.24 22.94
N THR A 195 -33.75 -41.39 24.16
CA THR A 195 -33.29 -42.68 24.68
C THR A 195 -34.55 -43.51 24.97
N THR A 196 -35.03 -44.27 23.99
CA THR A 196 -35.98 -45.34 24.27
C THR A 196 -35.24 -46.44 25.03
N THR A 197 -35.41 -46.44 26.35
CA THR A 197 -35.17 -47.62 27.16
C THR A 197 -36.14 -48.72 26.73
N ALA A 198 -35.68 -49.68 25.92
CA ALA A 198 -35.85 -51.12 26.15
C ALA A 198 -35.39 -51.98 24.95
N VAL A 199 -34.62 -53.03 25.29
CA VAL A 199 -34.33 -54.28 24.56
C VAL A 199 -33.27 -54.28 23.44
N LYS A 200 -32.12 -54.86 23.81
CA LYS A 200 -31.19 -55.69 23.00
C LYS A 200 -31.62 -56.01 21.56
N ASP A 201 -30.83 -55.58 20.57
CA ASP A 201 -29.82 -56.38 19.86
C ASP A 201 -29.37 -55.69 18.56
N GLY A 202 -28.07 -55.80 18.23
CA GLY A 202 -27.59 -55.86 16.84
C GLY A 202 -27.46 -54.57 16.00
N ALA A 203 -26.20 -54.17 15.82
CA ALA A 203 -25.57 -53.72 14.55
C ALA A 203 -26.18 -52.57 13.71
N ALA A 204 -25.36 -51.50 13.60
CA ALA A 204 -25.02 -50.74 12.38
C ALA A 204 -26.13 -50.24 11.44
N ALA A 205 -26.26 -48.91 11.31
CA ALA A 205 -25.94 -48.17 10.09
C ALA A 205 -26.36 -46.69 10.24
N ALA A 206 -25.42 -45.78 9.97
CA ALA A 206 -25.71 -44.38 9.76
C ALA A 206 -26.51 -44.23 8.44
N ALA A 207 -27.82 -44.10 8.53
CA ALA A 207 -28.67 -43.71 7.42
C ALA A 207 -28.95 -42.21 7.51
N ALA A 208 -28.60 -41.49 6.45
CA ALA A 208 -29.01 -40.12 6.24
C ALA A 208 -30.54 -40.06 6.23
N ASN A 209 -31.14 -39.44 7.26
CA ASN A 209 -32.58 -39.25 7.36
C ASN A 209 -33.05 -38.19 6.37
N THR A 210 -33.20 -38.56 5.10
CA THR A 210 -34.09 -37.86 4.18
C THR A 210 -35.52 -38.20 4.58
N VAL A 211 -36.13 -37.36 5.41
CA VAL A 211 -37.52 -37.49 5.84
C VAL A 211 -38.41 -37.23 4.61
N SER A 212 -39.01 -38.29 4.07
CA SER A 212 -40.00 -38.20 3.00
C SER A 212 -41.35 -37.73 3.56
N ALA A 213 -42.08 -36.93 2.79
CA ALA A 213 -43.38 -36.38 3.18
C ALA A 213 -44.41 -37.46 3.56
N ASP A 214 -44.30 -38.65 2.97
CA ASP A 214 -45.14 -39.81 3.31
C ASP A 214 -44.85 -40.36 4.73
N SER A 215 -43.61 -40.25 5.23
CA SER A 215 -43.27 -40.64 6.61
C SER A 215 -43.76 -39.63 7.65
N LEU A 216 -43.95 -38.36 7.24
CA LEU A 216 -44.54 -37.31 8.07
C LEU A 216 -46.07 -37.43 8.15
N ALA A 217 -46.71 -37.89 7.08
CA ALA A 217 -48.15 -38.14 7.05
C ALA A 217 -48.54 -39.32 7.94
N ASP A 218 -47.73 -40.40 7.97
CA ASP A 218 -47.98 -41.56 8.82
C ASP A 218 -47.79 -41.23 10.32
N PHE A 219 -46.81 -40.38 10.65
CA PHE A 219 -46.56 -39.91 12.02
C PHE A 219 -47.65 -38.95 12.56
N LEU A 220 -48.32 -38.23 11.67
CA LEU A 220 -49.47 -37.37 12.01
C LEU A 220 -50.77 -38.16 12.08
N ALA A 221 -50.91 -39.24 11.31
CA ALA A 221 -52.06 -40.14 11.36
C ALA A 221 -52.11 -40.94 12.68
N ASP A 222 -50.95 -41.29 13.23
CA ASP A 222 -50.84 -42.00 14.52
C ASP A 222 -50.99 -41.05 15.74
N ALA A 223 -51.13 -39.74 15.52
CA ALA A 223 -51.28 -38.73 16.57
C ALA A 223 -52.74 -38.49 17.00
N GLU A 224 -53.73 -39.09 16.34
CA GLU A 224 -55.15 -38.96 16.72
C GLU A 224 -55.57 -39.91 17.86
N ASP A 225 -54.80 -40.99 18.13
CA ASP A 225 -55.05 -41.90 19.25
C ASP A 225 -54.07 -41.65 20.41
N GLY A 226 -54.40 -40.66 21.25
CA GLY A 226 -54.22 -40.69 22.72
C GLY A 226 -52.89 -41.10 23.38
N VAL A 227 -51.76 -41.22 22.67
CA VAL A 227 -50.45 -41.54 23.26
C VAL A 227 -49.65 -40.23 23.44
N PRO A 228 -49.04 -39.97 24.61
CA PRO A 228 -48.30 -38.73 24.83
C PRO A 228 -47.16 -38.62 23.82
N ALA A 229 -47.23 -37.59 22.98
CA ALA A 229 -46.22 -37.25 21.99
C ALA A 229 -44.82 -37.32 22.61
N ALA A 230 -43.94 -38.13 22.00
CA ALA A 230 -42.54 -38.19 22.38
C ALA A 230 -41.96 -36.77 22.39
N GLN A 231 -41.61 -36.26 23.57
CA GLN A 231 -41.01 -34.95 23.73
C GLN A 231 -39.59 -34.98 23.17
N THR A 232 -39.42 -34.64 21.89
CA THR A 232 -38.12 -34.40 21.30
C THR A 232 -37.48 -33.22 22.03
N THR A 233 -36.51 -33.51 22.90
CA THR A 233 -35.86 -32.47 23.70
C THR A 233 -34.73 -31.84 22.87
N TYR A 234 -34.84 -30.55 22.56
CA TYR A 234 -33.81 -29.82 21.82
C TYR A 234 -32.88 -29.10 22.80
N THR A 235 -31.58 -29.26 22.61
CA THR A 235 -30.57 -28.42 23.27
C THR A 235 -30.12 -27.35 22.29
N VAL A 236 -30.37 -26.08 22.61
CA VAL A 236 -29.94 -24.93 21.80
C VAL A 236 -28.67 -24.35 22.43
N LYS A 237 -27.59 -24.27 21.65
CA LYS A 237 -26.40 -23.51 22.01
C LYS A 237 -26.34 -22.25 21.17
N VAL A 238 -26.21 -21.10 21.83
CA VAL A 238 -26.03 -19.81 21.18
C VAL A 238 -24.58 -19.41 21.41
N GLU A 239 -23.81 -19.24 20.34
CA GLU A 239 -22.40 -18.87 20.37
C GLU A 239 -22.17 -17.68 19.43
N ASP A 240 -21.13 -16.88 19.69
CA ASP A 240 -20.77 -15.80 18.78
C ASP A 240 -20.32 -16.36 17.42
N ALA A 241 -20.71 -15.69 16.35
CA ALA A 241 -20.33 -16.07 15.00
C ALA A 241 -18.81 -15.91 14.82
N PRO A 242 -18.11 -16.90 14.24
CA PRO A 242 -16.65 -16.85 14.10
C PRO A 242 -16.17 -15.96 12.93
N TYR A 243 -17.07 -15.19 12.32
CA TYR A 243 -16.82 -14.41 11.11
C TYR A 243 -17.36 -12.98 11.25
N ASP A 244 -16.68 -12.03 10.60
CA ASP A 244 -17.06 -10.62 10.63
C ASP A 244 -18.11 -10.34 9.52
N SER A 245 -19.13 -9.52 9.81
CA SER A 245 -20.19 -9.16 8.85
C SER A 245 -20.49 -7.65 8.86
N VAL A 246 -21.12 -7.16 7.78
CA VAL A 246 -21.57 -5.76 7.66
C VAL A 246 -22.73 -5.48 8.62
N ALA A 247 -23.56 -6.48 8.93
CA ALA A 247 -24.62 -6.35 9.92
C ALA A 247 -24.04 -6.16 11.33
N GLY A 248 -23.04 -6.96 11.71
CA GLY A 248 -22.32 -6.78 12.97
C GLY A 248 -21.59 -5.44 13.05
N LEU A 249 -21.03 -4.95 11.93
CA LEU A 249 -20.41 -3.61 11.89
C LEU A 249 -21.43 -2.50 12.15
N LYS A 250 -22.68 -2.64 11.67
CA LYS A 250 -23.76 -1.68 11.95
C LYS A 250 -24.18 -1.72 13.41
N GLU A 251 -24.26 -2.90 14.00
CA GLU A 251 -24.58 -3.07 15.42
C GLU A 251 -23.56 -2.36 16.31
N VAL A 252 -22.26 -2.56 16.03
CA VAL A 252 -21.15 -1.85 16.70
C VAL A 252 -21.26 -0.34 16.53
N ALA A 253 -21.65 0.16 15.35
CA ALA A 253 -21.83 1.59 15.11
C ALA A 253 -22.99 2.22 15.90
N THR A 254 -23.95 1.40 16.34
CA THR A 254 -25.09 1.81 17.18
C THR A 254 -24.86 1.49 18.67
N ASP A 255 -23.63 1.18 19.07
CA ASP A 255 -23.30 0.74 20.44
C ASP A 255 -24.19 -0.43 20.94
N GLY A 256 -24.65 -1.30 20.03
CA GLY A 256 -25.55 -2.41 20.33
C GLY A 256 -26.99 -2.01 20.69
N THR A 257 -27.34 -0.72 20.56
CA THR A 257 -28.70 -0.21 20.87
C THR A 257 -29.68 -0.39 19.71
N GLY A 258 -29.18 -0.57 18.49
CA GLY A 258 -30.00 -0.63 17.27
C GLY A 258 -30.48 0.73 16.76
N ASP A 259 -30.26 1.81 17.52
CA ASP A 259 -30.65 3.17 17.17
C ASP A 259 -29.45 4.01 16.72
N ALA A 260 -29.64 4.77 15.63
CA ALA A 260 -28.59 5.64 15.09
C ALA A 260 -28.42 6.97 15.86
N SER A 261 -29.37 7.30 16.74
CA SER A 261 -29.45 8.58 17.45
C SER A 261 -28.94 8.49 18.90
N TRP A 262 -27.93 7.65 19.17
CA TRP A 262 -27.38 7.50 20.52
C TRP A 262 -26.48 8.68 20.94
N TYR A 263 -25.90 9.41 19.97
CA TYR A 263 -25.03 10.55 20.24
C TYR A 263 -25.83 11.79 20.67
N ALA A 264 -25.77 12.13 21.96
CA ALA A 264 -26.46 13.29 22.54
C ALA A 264 -25.63 14.60 22.52
N GLY A 265 -24.43 14.59 21.91
CA GLY A 265 -23.60 15.79 21.79
C GLY A 265 -24.14 16.78 20.76
N ALA A 266 -23.65 18.02 20.79
CA ALA A 266 -24.08 19.05 19.84
C ALA A 266 -23.78 18.61 18.39
N SER A 267 -24.83 18.51 17.57
CA SER A 267 -24.77 18.19 16.14
C SER A 267 -25.64 19.18 15.34
N PRO A 268 -25.31 19.44 14.07
CA PRO A 268 -26.19 20.25 13.21
C PRO A 268 -27.54 19.55 13.03
N MET A 269 -28.63 20.29 13.29
CA MET A 269 -29.99 19.85 12.98
C MET A 269 -30.28 20.22 11.53
N PHE A 270 -30.68 19.24 10.72
CA PHE A 270 -31.18 19.48 9.38
C PHE A 270 -32.70 19.37 9.42
N ASP A 271 -33.40 20.49 9.23
CA ASP A 271 -34.84 20.48 9.00
C ASP A 271 -35.09 19.88 7.62
N VAL A 272 -35.29 18.56 7.57
CA VAL A 272 -35.73 17.88 6.36
C VAL A 272 -37.24 18.10 6.26
N GLU A 273 -37.64 19.14 5.52
CA GLU A 273 -39.02 19.35 5.12
C GLU A 273 -39.49 18.09 4.35
N PRO A 274 -40.56 17.41 4.80
CA PRO A 274 -41.02 16.20 4.13
C PRO A 274 -41.44 16.53 2.69
N PRO A 275 -41.17 15.65 1.70
CA PRO A 275 -41.51 15.93 0.32
C PRO A 275 -43.02 16.17 0.21
N ALA A 276 -43.40 17.39 -0.19
CA ALA A 276 -44.78 17.82 -0.33
C ALA A 276 -45.53 16.83 -1.23
N ALA A 277 -46.54 16.17 -0.66
CA ALA A 277 -47.48 15.35 -1.39
C ALA A 277 -48.15 16.20 -2.48
N SER A 278 -48.08 15.71 -3.71
CA SER A 278 -48.66 16.30 -4.91
C SER A 278 -50.18 16.54 -4.76
N ALA A 279 -50.61 17.79 -4.93
CA ALA A 279 -52.01 18.15 -5.16
C ALA A 279 -52.29 18.37 -6.67
N PRO A 280 -53.49 18.03 -7.17
CA PRO A 280 -53.78 17.83 -8.59
C PRO A 280 -54.16 19.10 -9.36
N THR A 281 -54.03 19.00 -10.67
CA THR A 281 -54.41 19.91 -11.76
C THR A 281 -55.77 20.62 -11.62
N SER A 282 -55.82 21.92 -11.97
CA SER A 282 -57.02 22.51 -12.60
C SER A 282 -56.67 23.55 -13.67
N SER A 283 -57.43 23.47 -14.75
CA SER A 283 -57.42 24.16 -16.05
C SER A 283 -57.57 25.70 -16.07
N ALA A 284 -56.97 26.28 -17.13
CA ALA A 284 -57.13 27.58 -17.80
C ALA A 284 -58.58 28.17 -17.86
N PRO A 285 -58.87 29.47 -18.24
CA PRO A 285 -58.29 30.18 -19.40
C PRO A 285 -58.18 31.73 -19.43
N ALA A 286 -57.32 32.18 -20.37
CA ALA A 286 -57.40 33.30 -21.33
C ALA A 286 -57.86 34.75 -20.94
N ARG A 287 -56.98 35.73 -21.23
CA ARG A 287 -57.05 36.66 -22.40
C ARG A 287 -56.71 38.12 -22.03
N GLY A 288 -55.75 38.72 -22.75
CA GLY A 288 -55.89 40.11 -23.21
C GLY A 288 -54.72 41.09 -23.01
N GLN A 289 -53.91 41.23 -24.08
CA GLN A 289 -53.35 42.49 -24.63
C GLN A 289 -52.18 43.15 -23.85
N SER A 290 -51.14 43.74 -24.46
CA SER A 290 -50.89 44.20 -25.84
C SER A 290 -49.41 44.59 -26.00
N GLY A 291 -48.91 44.61 -27.25
CA GLY A 291 -47.74 45.41 -27.67
C GLY A 291 -46.57 44.57 -28.19
N ALA A 292 -46.59 44.04 -29.41
CA ALA A 292 -46.37 44.71 -30.71
C ALA A 292 -44.89 45.06 -30.99
N GLY A 293 -44.35 44.44 -32.06
CA GLY A 293 -43.02 44.67 -32.66
C GLY A 293 -42.28 43.34 -32.89
N ARG A 294 -42.68 42.49 -33.85
CA ARG A 294 -42.34 42.53 -35.30
C ARG A 294 -40.84 42.92 -35.50
N SER A 295 -39.97 42.15 -36.14
CA SER A 295 -40.08 40.88 -36.84
C SER A 295 -38.71 40.48 -37.40
N GLN A 296 -38.62 39.19 -37.73
CA GLN A 296 -37.95 38.58 -38.88
C GLN A 296 -36.62 37.83 -38.68
N SER A 297 -36.68 36.63 -39.28
CA SER A 297 -35.64 35.70 -39.73
C SER A 297 -34.86 34.89 -38.70
N ALA A 298 -35.41 33.70 -38.42
CA ALA A 298 -34.62 32.46 -38.45
C ALA A 298 -34.30 32.11 -39.93
N PRO A 299 -33.32 31.23 -40.26
CA PRO A 299 -33.48 29.83 -39.90
C PRO A 299 -32.18 29.10 -39.47
N ALA A 300 -32.41 27.97 -38.79
CA ALA A 300 -31.79 26.66 -38.99
C ALA A 300 -30.27 26.62 -39.27
N SER A 301 -29.46 25.85 -38.58
CA SER A 301 -29.56 24.39 -38.46
C SER A 301 -28.25 23.94 -37.81
N SER A 302 -28.31 23.06 -36.82
CA SER A 302 -27.84 21.67 -36.93
C SER A 302 -26.35 21.44 -36.67
N HIS A 303 -26.12 20.43 -35.82
CA HIS A 303 -24.94 19.55 -35.82
C HIS A 303 -23.61 20.19 -35.38
N ARG A 304 -22.73 19.56 -34.61
CA ARG A 304 -22.59 18.22 -34.03
C ARG A 304 -21.25 18.29 -33.26
N SER A 305 -21.14 17.58 -32.15
CA SER A 305 -19.90 16.89 -31.72
C SER A 305 -18.55 17.63 -31.84
N SER A 306 -17.88 17.89 -30.71
CA SER A 306 -16.71 17.11 -30.28
C SER A 306 -15.83 17.87 -29.28
N GLN A 307 -15.59 17.23 -28.15
CA GLN A 307 -14.41 17.27 -27.26
C GLN A 307 -13.91 18.58 -26.62
N PRO A 308 -13.52 18.55 -25.33
CA PRO A 308 -12.82 19.65 -24.66
C PRO A 308 -11.30 19.62 -24.94
N PRO A 309 -10.63 20.78 -25.00
CA PRO A 309 -9.17 20.82 -25.09
C PRO A 309 -8.52 20.67 -23.71
N ARG A 310 -7.52 19.80 -23.63
CA ARG A 310 -6.49 19.80 -22.57
C ARG A 310 -5.44 20.89 -22.86
N ARG A 311 -5.21 21.77 -21.89
CA ARG A 311 -3.95 22.51 -21.57
C ARG A 311 -4.27 23.40 -20.35
N GLY A 312 -3.41 23.63 -19.38
CA GLY A 312 -2.00 23.33 -19.25
C GLY A 312 -1.57 23.56 -17.79
N VAL A 313 -0.37 23.06 -17.52
CA VAL A 313 0.38 23.21 -16.28
C VAL A 313 0.80 24.67 -16.11
N GLY A 314 0.66 25.22 -14.90
CA GLY A 314 1.16 26.53 -14.53
C GLY A 314 1.19 26.67 -13.01
N ALA A 315 2.34 26.40 -12.42
CA ALA A 315 2.62 26.56 -11.00
C ALA A 315 2.55 28.04 -10.59
N ALA A 316 1.77 28.35 -9.56
CA ALA A 316 1.74 29.66 -8.92
C ALA A 316 2.75 29.67 -7.78
N ALA A 317 3.80 30.49 -7.93
CA ALA A 317 4.61 31.01 -6.84
C ALA A 317 3.92 32.28 -6.29
N VAL A 318 3.77 32.37 -4.97
CA VAL A 318 3.39 33.62 -4.28
C VAL A 318 4.45 33.91 -3.22
N ALA A 319 4.89 35.16 -3.27
CA ALA A 319 5.98 35.78 -2.55
C ALA A 319 5.72 35.98 -1.05
N THR A 320 6.79 36.09 -0.26
CA THR A 320 6.88 37.13 0.77
C THR A 320 8.29 37.72 0.83
N ARG A 321 8.28 39.00 1.12
CA ARG A 321 9.28 40.06 0.98
C ARG A 321 9.94 40.32 2.34
N GLY A 322 11.22 40.71 2.35
CA GLY A 322 11.92 41.21 3.54
C GLY A 322 13.27 41.83 3.15
N GLU A 323 13.34 43.15 3.26
CA GLU A 323 14.40 44.07 2.78
C GLU A 323 15.61 44.19 3.72
N GLY A 324 16.71 44.74 3.18
CA GLY A 324 17.90 45.27 3.90
C GLY A 324 19.22 44.96 3.16
N ILE A 325 19.59 45.71 2.11
CA ILE A 325 20.51 46.87 2.09
C ILE A 325 21.82 46.62 2.90
N GLU A 326 22.97 46.42 2.22
CA GLU A 326 23.98 47.46 1.95
C GLU A 326 25.19 46.87 1.17
N THR A 327 25.88 47.75 0.45
CA THR A 327 26.85 47.54 -0.64
C THR A 327 28.29 47.33 -0.16
N ASP A 328 29.09 46.51 -0.87
CA ASP A 328 30.38 46.97 -1.44
C ASP A 328 31.11 45.92 -2.33
N ARG A 329 31.23 46.30 -3.61
CA ARG A 329 32.45 46.37 -4.45
C ARG A 329 33.60 45.36 -4.20
N ALA A 330 33.81 44.45 -5.16
CA ALA A 330 35.11 44.26 -5.83
C ALA A 330 34.96 43.36 -7.07
N ALA A 331 35.34 43.92 -8.22
CA ALA A 331 35.49 43.23 -9.48
C ALA A 331 36.83 42.47 -9.51
N SER A 332 36.82 41.27 -10.08
CA SER A 332 37.99 40.75 -10.82
C SER A 332 37.52 39.73 -11.84
N SER A 333 37.52 40.21 -13.08
CA SER A 333 37.55 39.48 -14.33
C SER A 333 38.68 38.43 -14.39
N SER A 334 38.38 37.25 -14.92
CA SER A 334 39.29 36.56 -15.84
C SER A 334 38.51 35.54 -16.66
N SER A 335 38.33 35.90 -17.93
CA SER A 335 38.08 35.02 -19.07
C SER A 335 39.14 33.92 -19.19
N SER A 336 38.68 32.69 -19.43
CA SER A 336 39.08 31.78 -20.52
C SER A 336 38.28 30.49 -20.43
#